data_AF-A0A1V4DQN3-F1
#
_entry.id   AF-A0A1V4DQN3-F1
#
_cell.length_a   1.000
_cell.length_b   1.000
_cell.length_c   1.000
_cell.angle_alpha   90.00
_cell.angle_beta   90.00
_cell.angle_gamma   90.00
#
_symmetry.space_group_name_H-M   'P 1'
#
loop_
_entity.id
_entity.type
_entity.pdbx_description
1 polymer ?
#
loop_
_entity_poly.entity_id
_entity_poly.type
_entity_poly.pdbx_seq_one_letter_code
_entity_poly.pdbx_strand_id
1 'polypeptide(L)'
;MRGQSVCRKHGGASPQARAAAKRRQLEADAYRLLADLDVTPVGDPLAALLKLGGQVIAWQEATARLVNELESIRYRAGNGTEQLRAEVALFERATDRACSVLATIARLNIDERLTIVSERQAEAVIGAVEAALAAAGVSGDQAVEGRQAAARHLRLVEAS
;
A
#
# COMPACT_ATOMS: atom_id res chain seq x y z
N MET A 1 -31.42 16.45 17.42
CA MET A 1 -32.57 17.27 16.94
C MET A 1 -33.24 16.54 15.78
N ARG A 2 -34.51 16.12 15.94
CA ARG A 2 -35.31 15.49 14.87
C ARG A 2 -35.89 16.58 13.95
N GLY A 3 -36.05 16.22 12.68
CA GLY A 3 -36.29 17.07 11.51
C GLY A 3 -37.20 18.28 11.73
N GLN A 4 -36.65 19.47 11.50
CA GLN A 4 -37.44 20.68 11.29
C GLN A 4 -38.16 20.58 9.94
N SER A 5 -39.45 20.94 9.93
CA SER A 5 -40.26 21.04 8.73
C SER A 5 -39.69 22.11 7.78
N VAL A 6 -39.01 21.69 6.71
CA VAL A 6 -38.42 22.61 5.74
C VAL A 6 -39.51 23.17 4.81
N CYS A 7 -39.74 24.49 4.89
CA CYS A 7 -40.61 25.19 3.95
C CYS A 7 -39.98 25.18 2.55
N ARG A 8 -40.75 24.76 1.53
CA ARG A 8 -40.33 24.76 0.11
C ARG A 8 -39.79 26.13 -0.36
N LYS A 9 -40.26 27.24 0.24
CA LYS A 9 -39.88 28.62 -0.13
C LYS A 9 -38.52 29.09 0.36
N HIS A 10 -37.87 28.38 1.29
CA HIS A 10 -36.55 28.76 1.81
C HIS A 10 -35.44 27.80 1.39
N GLY A 11 -35.59 27.18 0.22
CA GLY A 11 -34.51 26.43 -0.44
C GLY A 11 -34.15 25.07 0.16
N GLY A 12 -34.67 24.72 1.35
CA GLY A 12 -34.40 23.44 2.01
C GLY A 12 -34.89 22.21 1.25
N ALA A 13 -35.84 22.37 0.33
CA ALA A 13 -36.33 21.31 -0.55
C ALA A 13 -35.70 21.33 -1.96
N SER A 14 -34.75 22.23 -2.23
CA SER A 14 -34.06 22.31 -3.52
C SER A 14 -33.27 21.02 -3.81
N PRO A 15 -33.08 20.63 -5.09
CA PRO A 15 -32.27 19.47 -5.46
C PRO A 15 -30.84 19.55 -4.90
N GLN A 16 -30.25 20.75 -4.86
CA GLN A 16 -28.91 20.98 -4.32
C GLN A 16 -28.87 20.77 -2.81
N ALA A 17 -29.86 21.27 -2.07
CA ALA A 17 -29.97 21.07 -0.62
C ALA A 17 -30.18 19.58 -0.27
N ARG A 18 -30.98 18.86 -1.05
CA ARG A 18 -31.20 17.41 -0.88
C ARG A 18 -29.95 16.60 -1.19
N ALA A 19 -29.22 16.93 -2.25
CA ALA A 19 -27.95 16.29 -2.59
C ALA A 19 -26.87 16.57 -1.53
N ALA A 20 -26.81 17.79 -1.00
CA ALA A 20 -25.92 18.14 0.10
C ALA A 20 -26.29 17.39 1.40
N ALA A 21 -27.58 17.29 1.73
CA ALA A 21 -28.04 16.52 2.89
C ALA A 21 -27.71 15.02 2.75
N LYS A 22 -27.93 14.43 1.56
CA LYS A 22 -27.56 13.04 1.28
C LYS A 22 -26.06 12.80 1.40
N ARG A 23 -25.22 13.72 0.90
CA ARG A 23 -23.76 13.64 1.07
C ARG A 23 -23.35 13.66 2.55
N ARG A 24 -23.87 14.61 3.33
CA ARG A 24 -23.58 14.68 4.77
C ARG A 24 -24.02 13.44 5.53
N GLN A 25 -25.16 12.86 5.14
CA GLN A 25 -25.63 11.63 5.75
C GLN A 25 -24.72 10.44 5.39
N LEU A 26 -24.32 10.30 4.13
CA LEU A 26 -23.36 9.28 3.72
C LEU A 26 -21.99 9.45 4.39
N GLU A 27 -21.50 10.68 4.53
CA GLU A 27 -20.27 10.98 5.28
C GLU A 27 -20.41 10.61 6.75
N ALA A 28 -21.52 10.96 7.40
CA ALA A 28 -21.80 10.58 8.78
C ALA A 28 -21.93 9.06 8.97
N ASP A 29 -22.52 8.37 8.00
CA ASP A 29 -22.63 6.90 7.98
C ASP A 29 -21.24 6.26 7.82
N ALA A 30 -20.40 6.82 6.94
CA ALA A 30 -19.02 6.38 6.74
C ALA A 30 -18.15 6.62 7.99
N TYR A 31 -18.30 7.76 8.67
CA TYR A 31 -17.60 8.03 9.93
C TYR A 31 -18.04 7.10 11.06
N ARG A 32 -19.32 6.74 11.13
CA ARG A 32 -19.82 5.75 12.09
C ARG A 32 -19.25 4.37 11.80
N LEU A 33 -19.26 3.94 10.53
CA LEU A 33 -18.63 2.70 10.12
C LEU A 33 -17.14 2.67 10.46
N LEU A 34 -16.43 3.78 10.23
CA LEU A 34 -15.01 3.92 10.56
C LEU A 34 -14.75 3.84 12.07
N ALA A 35 -15.63 4.41 12.89
CA ALA A 35 -15.54 4.33 14.35
C ALA A 35 -15.79 2.92 14.89
N ASP A 36 -16.59 2.12 14.18
CA ASP A 36 -16.87 0.72 14.52
C ASP A 36 -15.80 -0.26 14.00
N LEU A 37 -14.92 0.20 13.10
CA LEU A 37 -13.77 -0.59 12.68
C LEU A 37 -12.71 -0.56 13.79
N ASP A 38 -12.42 -1.72 14.36
CA ASP A 38 -11.22 -1.93 15.17
C ASP A 38 -9.99 -1.91 14.25
N VAL A 39 -9.61 -0.71 13.82
CA VAL A 39 -8.50 -0.51 12.87
C VAL A 39 -7.21 -0.73 13.62
N THR A 40 -6.62 -1.91 13.41
CA THR A 40 -5.26 -2.16 13.86
C THR A 40 -4.31 -1.26 13.06
N PRO A 41 -3.43 -0.49 13.71
CA PRO A 41 -2.37 0.23 13.02
C PRO A 41 -1.56 -0.72 12.13
N VAL A 42 -1.11 -0.21 10.99
CA VAL A 42 -0.23 -0.98 10.10
C VAL A 42 1.07 -1.27 10.88
N GLY A 43 1.28 -2.53 11.25
CA GLY A 43 2.41 -2.95 12.08
C GLY A 43 3.76 -2.73 11.42
N ASP A 44 3.87 -3.10 10.14
CA ASP A 44 5.03 -2.81 9.30
C ASP A 44 4.63 -1.94 8.10
N PRO A 45 4.70 -0.60 8.23
CA PRO A 45 4.31 0.31 7.17
C PRO A 45 5.23 0.25 5.94
N LEU A 46 6.49 -0.17 6.10
CA LEU A 46 7.43 -0.27 4.97
C LEU A 46 7.12 -1.50 4.13
N ALA A 47 6.92 -2.66 4.77
CA ALA A 47 6.51 -3.88 4.07
C ALA A 47 5.14 -3.70 3.40
N ALA A 48 4.20 -3.02 4.06
CA ALA A 48 2.90 -2.70 3.47
C ALA A 48 3.01 -1.79 2.23
N LEU A 49 3.89 -0.78 2.25
CA LEU A 49 4.11 0.11 1.13
C LEU A 49 4.78 -0.60 -0.05
N LEU A 50 5.75 -1.48 0.19
CA LEU A 50 6.36 -2.30 -0.86
C LEU A 50 5.35 -3.24 -1.52
N LYS A 51 4.51 -3.90 -0.70
CA LYS A 51 3.41 -4.73 -1.20
C LYS A 51 2.44 -3.93 -2.06
N LEU A 52 2.07 -2.72 -1.62
CA LEU A 52 1.22 -1.82 -2.40
C LEU A 52 1.89 -1.42 -3.73
N GLY A 53 3.20 -1.14 -3.71
CA GLY A 53 3.98 -0.89 -4.92
C GLY A 53 3.85 -2.02 -5.94
N GLY A 54 4.06 -3.26 -5.52
CA GLY A 54 3.91 -4.43 -6.39
C GLY A 54 2.48 -4.57 -6.94
N GLN A 55 1.46 -4.35 -6.11
CA GLN A 55 0.05 -4.39 -6.55
C GLN A 55 -0.28 -3.33 -7.59
N VAL A 56 0.23 -2.10 -7.42
CA VAL A 56 -0.02 -1.01 -8.36
C VAL A 56 0.68 -1.24 -9.69
N ILE A 57 1.88 -1.81 -9.70
CA ILE A 57 2.58 -2.20 -10.93
C ILE A 57 1.83 -3.31 -11.66
N ALA A 58 1.43 -4.37 -10.95
CA ALA A 58 0.65 -5.45 -11.54
C ALA A 58 -0.68 -4.95 -12.15
N TRP A 59 -1.32 -3.96 -11.50
CA TRP A 59 -2.50 -3.30 -12.03
C TRP A 59 -2.21 -2.47 -13.28
N GLN A 60 -1.13 -1.69 -13.28
CA GLN A 60 -0.70 -0.93 -14.46
C GLN A 60 -0.44 -1.86 -15.65
N GLU A 61 0.26 -2.97 -15.46
CA GLU A 61 0.47 -3.97 -16.50
C GLU A 61 -0.83 -4.61 -17.01
N ALA A 62 -1.75 -4.94 -16.11
CA ALA A 62 -3.05 -5.50 -16.49
C ALA A 62 -3.85 -4.52 -17.36
N THR A 63 -3.86 -3.24 -17.00
CA THR A 63 -4.53 -2.20 -17.78
C THR A 63 -3.81 -1.90 -19.10
N ALA A 64 -2.48 -2.04 -19.15
CA ALA A 64 -1.71 -1.95 -20.39
C ALA A 64 -2.14 -3.02 -21.40
N ARG A 65 -2.35 -4.25 -20.93
CA ARG A 65 -2.85 -5.35 -21.76
C ARG A 65 -4.22 -5.02 -22.37
N LEU A 66 -5.14 -4.46 -21.58
CA LEU A 66 -6.44 -4.02 -22.10
C LEU A 66 -6.32 -2.95 -23.19
N VAL A 67 -5.40 -1.99 -23.03
CA VAL A 67 -5.17 -0.96 -24.05
C VAL A 67 -4.56 -1.56 -25.33
N ASN A 68 -3.67 -2.55 -25.20
CA ASN A 68 -3.06 -3.23 -26.35
C ASN A 68 -4.05 -4.03 -27.19
N GLU A 69 -5.18 -4.44 -26.60
CA GLU A 69 -6.26 -5.15 -27.30
C GLU A 69 -7.19 -4.22 -28.08
N LEU A 70 -7.01 -2.89 -27.97
CA LEU A 70 -7.87 -1.92 -28.66
C LEU A 70 -7.49 -1.77 -30.14
N GLU A 71 -8.48 -1.92 -31.02
CA GLU A 71 -8.34 -1.55 -32.44
C GLU A 71 -8.23 -0.03 -32.66
N SER A 72 -8.79 0.76 -31.74
CA SER A 72 -8.73 2.23 -31.77
C SER A 72 -8.87 2.79 -30.36
N ILE A 73 -8.08 3.81 -30.04
CA ILE A 73 -8.09 4.51 -28.75
C ILE A 73 -9.29 5.43 -28.53
N ARG A 74 -10.04 5.75 -29.59
CA ARG A 74 -11.18 6.68 -29.59
C ARG A 74 -12.44 6.02 -30.16
N TYR A 75 -13.60 6.47 -29.69
CA TYR A 75 -14.90 6.09 -30.23
C TYR A 75 -15.81 7.33 -30.37
N ARG A 76 -16.80 7.23 -31.27
CA ARG A 76 -17.83 8.27 -31.42
C ARG A 76 -19.03 7.91 -30.54
N ALA A 77 -19.36 8.78 -29.60
CA ALA A 77 -20.53 8.61 -28.74
C ALA A 77 -21.83 8.92 -29.50
N GLY A 78 -22.98 8.48 -28.96
CA GLY A 78 -24.30 8.63 -29.60
C GLY A 78 -24.73 10.08 -29.87
N ASN A 79 -24.09 11.06 -29.22
CA ASN A 79 -24.26 12.49 -29.44
C ASN A 79 -23.30 13.08 -30.51
N GLY A 80 -22.54 12.22 -31.21
CA GLY A 80 -21.62 12.61 -32.27
C GLY A 80 -20.22 13.05 -31.81
N THR A 81 -19.97 13.17 -30.50
CA THR A 81 -18.65 13.59 -29.98
C THR A 81 -17.65 12.44 -29.98
N GLU A 82 -16.38 12.71 -30.27
CA GLU A 82 -15.31 11.74 -30.04
C GLU A 82 -14.93 11.68 -28.55
N GLN A 83 -14.74 10.47 -28.04
CA GLN A 83 -14.33 10.22 -26.66
C GLN A 83 -13.21 9.17 -26.62
N LEU A 84 -12.36 9.25 -25.59
CA LEU A 84 -11.38 8.21 -25.29
C LEU A 84 -12.09 6.96 -24.77
N ARG A 85 -11.53 5.80 -25.10
CA ARG A 85 -11.96 4.53 -24.51
C ARG A 85 -11.60 4.47 -23.02
N ALA A 86 -12.44 3.81 -22.23
CA ALA A 86 -12.32 3.79 -20.78
C ALA A 86 -11.04 3.08 -20.32
N GLU A 87 -10.57 2.10 -21.08
CA GLU A 87 -9.33 1.35 -20.90
C GLU A 87 -8.12 2.28 -20.94
N VAL A 88 -8.10 3.26 -21.86
CA VAL A 88 -7.03 4.27 -21.96
C VAL A 88 -6.99 5.13 -20.69
N ALA A 89 -8.15 5.62 -20.24
CA ALA A 89 -8.25 6.41 -19.01
C ALA A 89 -7.97 5.56 -17.75
N LEU A 90 -8.18 4.25 -17.80
CA LEU A 90 -7.84 3.35 -16.70
C LEU A 90 -6.33 3.13 -16.61
N PHE A 91 -5.68 2.93 -17.76
CA PHE A 91 -4.24 2.77 -17.89
C PHE A 91 -3.46 4.03 -17.49
N GLU A 92 -3.88 5.21 -17.94
CA GLU A 92 -3.29 6.49 -17.52
C GLU A 92 -3.33 6.62 -15.99
N ARG A 93 -4.51 6.43 -15.38
CA ARG A 93 -4.67 6.51 -13.92
C ARG A 93 -3.90 5.41 -13.18
N ALA A 94 -3.67 4.25 -13.78
CA ALA A 94 -2.84 3.21 -13.18
C ALA A 94 -1.36 3.60 -13.22
N THR A 95 -0.92 4.19 -14.34
CA THR A 95 0.44 4.69 -14.54
C THR A 95 0.77 5.85 -13.59
N ASP A 96 -0.15 6.80 -13.41
CA ASP A 96 0.04 7.90 -12.45
C ASP A 96 0.20 7.41 -11.01
N ARG A 97 -0.63 6.43 -10.61
CA ARG A 97 -0.52 5.81 -9.28
C ARG A 97 0.80 5.07 -9.11
N ALA A 98 1.23 4.33 -10.14
CA ALA A 98 2.51 3.62 -10.13
C ALA A 98 3.66 4.61 -9.92
N CYS A 99 3.68 5.69 -10.70
CA CYS A 99 4.68 6.75 -10.56
C CYS A 99 4.69 7.35 -9.14
N SER A 100 3.51 7.67 -8.60
CA SER A 100 3.38 8.24 -7.25
C SER A 100 3.88 7.30 -6.14
N VAL A 101 3.52 6.02 -6.19
CA VAL A 101 3.93 5.03 -5.17
C VAL A 101 5.44 4.75 -5.28
N LEU A 102 5.96 4.55 -6.49
CA LEU A 102 7.39 4.34 -6.70
C LEU A 102 8.23 5.54 -6.26
N ALA A 103 7.78 6.76 -6.56
CA ALA A 103 8.45 7.98 -6.09
C ALA A 103 8.43 8.10 -4.56
N THR A 104 7.38 7.61 -3.90
CA THR A 104 7.29 7.57 -2.44
C THR A 104 8.27 6.56 -1.85
N ILE A 105 8.34 5.35 -2.43
CA ILE A 105 9.30 4.31 -2.04
C ILE A 105 10.73 4.83 -2.18
N ALA A 106 11.07 5.42 -3.33
CA ALA A 106 12.39 5.98 -3.58
C ALA A 106 12.75 7.09 -2.59
N ARG A 107 11.82 8.02 -2.32
CA ARG A 107 12.05 9.14 -1.40
C ARG A 107 12.27 8.69 0.05
N LEU A 108 11.64 7.59 0.45
CA LEU A 108 11.75 7.06 1.80
C LEU A 108 13.05 6.26 2.01
N ASN A 109 13.90 6.10 0.98
CA ASN A 109 15.10 5.27 0.98
C ASN A 109 14.82 3.90 1.61
N ILE A 110 13.70 3.27 1.23
CA ILE A 110 13.19 2.07 1.91
C ILE A 110 14.20 0.93 1.83
N ASP A 111 14.89 0.80 0.71
CA ASP A 111 15.90 -0.25 0.50
C ASP A 111 17.06 -0.13 1.51
N GLU A 112 17.58 1.08 1.71
CA GLU A 112 18.63 1.36 2.70
C GLU A 112 18.14 1.06 4.13
N ARG A 113 16.91 1.49 4.45
CA ARG A 113 16.33 1.29 5.79
C ARG A 113 16.05 -0.18 6.08
N LEU A 114 15.54 -0.93 5.11
CA LEU A 114 15.30 -2.37 5.27
C LEU A 114 16.61 -3.14 5.38
N THR A 115 17.63 -2.76 4.60
CA THR A 115 18.96 -3.37 4.69
C THR A 115 19.56 -3.17 6.09
N ILE A 116 19.51 -1.94 6.63
CA ILE A 116 19.98 -1.64 8.00
C ILE A 116 19.20 -2.44 9.06
N VAL A 117 17.89 -2.63 8.89
CA VAL A 117 17.08 -3.43 9.81
C VAL A 117 17.47 -4.91 9.74
N SER A 118 17.67 -5.45 8.54
CA SER A 118 18.12 -6.85 8.34
C SER A 118 19.49 -7.08 8.97
N GLU A 119 20.44 -6.18 8.73
CA GLU A 119 21.80 -6.23 9.31
C GLU A 119 21.76 -6.24 10.84
N ARG A 120 20.99 -5.33 11.45
CA ARG A 120 20.82 -5.29 12.91
C ARG A 120 20.17 -6.54 13.47
N GLN A 121 19.22 -7.14 12.75
CA GLN A 121 18.61 -8.40 13.16
C GLN A 121 19.61 -9.56 13.07
N ALA A 122 20.41 -9.63 12.00
CA ALA A 122 21.46 -10.62 11.86
C ALA A 122 22.50 -10.50 13.00
N GLU A 123 22.93 -9.27 13.32
CA GLU A 123 23.82 -9.00 14.47
C GLU A 123 23.19 -9.44 15.79
N ALA A 124 21.92 -9.14 16.02
CA ALA A 124 21.22 -9.56 17.25
C ALA A 124 21.12 -11.09 17.37
N VAL A 125 20.86 -11.79 16.27
CA VAL A 125 20.82 -13.26 16.23
C VAL A 125 22.21 -13.85 16.50
N ILE A 126 23.25 -13.31 15.87
CA ILE A 126 24.64 -13.74 16.12
C ILE A 126 24.99 -13.52 17.61
N GLY A 127 24.68 -12.35 18.17
CA GLY A 127 24.90 -12.05 19.58
C GLY A 127 24.14 -13.00 20.51
N ALA A 128 22.90 -13.38 20.17
CA ALA A 128 22.12 -14.36 20.94
C ALA A 128 22.75 -15.76 20.88
N VAL A 129 23.25 -16.19 19.71
CA VAL A 129 23.97 -17.47 19.55
C VAL A 129 25.26 -17.46 20.38
N GLU A 130 26.01 -16.37 20.37
CA GLU A 130 27.22 -16.24 21.18
C GLU A 130 26.92 -16.33 22.68
N ALA A 131 25.89 -15.62 23.14
CA ALA A 131 25.46 -15.68 24.53
C ALA A 131 25.03 -17.10 24.93
N ALA A 132 24.33 -17.82 24.04
CA ALA A 132 23.93 -19.21 24.26
C ALA A 132 25.13 -20.17 24.31
N LEU A 133 26.10 -20.03 23.40
CA LEU A 133 27.33 -20.82 23.39
C LEU A 133 28.16 -20.59 24.66
N ALA A 134 28.30 -19.34 25.08
CA ALA A 134 28.98 -18.98 26.32
C ALA A 134 28.28 -19.57 27.55
N ALA A 135 26.94 -19.49 27.61
CA ALA A 135 26.15 -20.10 28.69
C ALA A 135 26.27 -21.63 28.71
N ALA A 136 26.46 -22.27 27.56
CA ALA A 136 26.72 -23.70 27.43
C ALA A 136 28.18 -24.10 27.73
N GLY A 137 29.05 -23.13 28.07
CA GLY A 137 30.46 -23.36 28.35
C GLY A 137 31.33 -23.56 27.10
N VAL A 138 30.81 -23.31 25.90
CA VAL A 138 31.58 -23.36 24.66
C VAL A 138 32.43 -22.10 24.55
N SER A 139 33.75 -22.26 24.44
CA SER A 139 34.70 -21.14 24.42
C SER A 139 35.87 -21.41 23.46
N GLY A 140 36.71 -20.39 23.22
CA GLY A 140 37.87 -20.49 22.35
C GLY A 140 37.51 -20.79 20.90
N ASP A 141 38.28 -21.66 20.25
CA ASP A 141 38.16 -21.96 18.81
C ASP A 141 36.77 -22.51 18.43
N GLN A 142 36.14 -23.29 19.32
CA GLN A 142 34.80 -23.85 19.09
C GLN A 142 33.71 -22.77 19.05
N ALA A 143 33.85 -21.72 19.85
CA ALA A 143 32.92 -20.58 19.81
C ALA A 143 33.09 -19.76 18.52
N VAL A 144 34.33 -19.63 18.03
CA VAL A 144 34.63 -18.97 16.76
C VAL A 144 34.06 -19.75 15.58
N GLU A 145 34.20 -21.08 15.56
CA GLU A 145 33.59 -21.93 14.54
C GLU A 145 32.06 -21.87 14.56
N GLY A 146 31.45 -21.89 15.74
CA GLY A 146 30.00 -21.74 15.91
C GLY A 146 29.48 -20.40 15.36
N ARG A 147 30.18 -19.30 15.65
CA ARG A 147 29.88 -17.96 15.10
C ARG A 147 29.96 -17.95 13.58
N GLN A 148 31.04 -18.50 13.01
CA GLN A 148 31.21 -18.55 11.55
C GLN A 148 30.14 -19.40 10.87
N ALA A 149 29.74 -20.51 11.50
CA ALA A 149 28.66 -21.35 11.00
C ALA A 149 27.32 -20.60 11.00
N ALA A 150 26.97 -19.93 12.11
CA ALA A 150 25.75 -19.13 12.21
C ALA A 150 25.70 -18.02 11.16
N ALA A 151 26.81 -17.28 10.98
CA ALA A 151 26.91 -16.24 9.97
C ALA A 151 26.76 -16.77 8.53
N ARG A 152 27.31 -17.96 8.23
CA ARG A 152 27.12 -18.60 6.91
C ARG A 152 25.67 -18.99 6.67
N HIS A 153 24.99 -19.56 7.67
CA HIS A 153 23.60 -19.98 7.54
C HIS A 153 22.64 -18.80 7.37
N LEU A 154 22.86 -17.68 8.08
CA LEU A 154 22.04 -16.47 7.91
C LEU A 154 22.10 -15.91 6.49
N ARG A 155 23.30 -15.86 5.86
CA ARG A 155 23.45 -15.40 4.47
C ARG A 155 22.74 -16.29 3.45
N LEU A 156 22.63 -17.59 3.72
CA LEU A 156 21.92 -18.52 2.83
C LEU A 156 20.40 -18.32 2.89
N VAL A 157 19.88 -17.95 4.07
CA VAL A 157 18.45 -17.68 4.26
C VAL A 157 18.04 -16.36 3.60
N GLU A 158 18.89 -15.32 3.63
CA GLU A 158 18.60 -14.03 2.94
C GLU A 158 18.60 -14.14 1.39
N ALA A 159 19.27 -15.15 0.82
CA ALA A 159 19.38 -15.33 -0.62
C ALA A 159 18.30 -16.25 -1.23
N SER A 160 17.40 -16.81 -0.41
CA SER A 160 16.35 -17.77 -0.79
C SER A 160 14.97 -17.12 -0.82
#